data_AF-A0A958NKC7-F1
#
_entry.id   AF-A0A958NKC7-F1
#
_cell.length_a   1.000
_cell.length_b   1.000
_cell.length_c   1.000
_cell.angle_alpha   90.00
_cell.angle_beta   90.00
_cell.angle_gamma   90.00
#
_symmetry.space_group_name_H-M   'P 1'
#
loop_
_entity.id
_entity.type
_entity.pdbx_description
1 polymer ?
#
loop_
_entity_poly.entity_id
_entity_poly.type
_entity_poly.pdbx_seq_one_letter_code
_entity_poly.pdbx_strand_id
1 'polypeptide(L)'
;MKKSIVAFLCVFSFGFLFQNAYSQKLHLELKNITTNKVRKLFENDILTVHTTYRKYKGALKIIDKTMISINGKKIRIEDIIKIEKKE
;
A
#
# COMPACT_ATOMS: atom_id res chain seq x y z
N MET A 1 -15.52 43.20 22.41
CA MET A 1 -14.42 42.23 22.19
C MET A 1 -14.89 40.77 21.99
N LYS A 2 -16.07 40.50 21.38
CA LYS A 2 -16.59 39.12 21.22
C LYS A 2 -16.53 38.54 19.79
N LYS A 3 -16.20 39.35 18.78
CA LYS A 3 -16.18 38.94 17.35
C LYS A 3 -14.89 38.24 16.90
N SER A 4 -13.83 38.32 17.69
CA SER A 4 -12.47 37.88 17.30
C SER A 4 -12.19 36.41 17.60
N ILE A 5 -12.85 35.83 18.60
CA ILE A 5 -12.65 34.44 19.03
C ILE A 5 -13.18 33.44 17.99
N VAL A 6 -14.32 33.75 17.35
CA VAL A 6 -14.92 32.86 16.34
C VAL A 6 -14.04 32.76 15.09
N ALA A 7 -13.41 33.86 14.68
CA ALA A 7 -12.49 33.85 13.54
C ALA A 7 -11.22 33.04 13.83
N PHE A 8 -10.69 33.12 15.06
CA PHE A 8 -9.55 32.31 15.50
C PHE A 8 -9.89 30.81 15.52
N LEU A 9 -11.08 30.45 15.99
CA LEU A 9 -11.52 29.05 16.06
C LEU A 9 -11.68 28.41 14.67
N CYS A 10 -12.19 29.17 13.69
CA CYS A 10 -12.32 28.70 12.30
C CYS A 10 -10.96 28.48 11.64
N VAL A 11 -10.00 29.40 11.80
CA VAL A 11 -8.66 29.23 11.21
C VAL A 11 -7.93 28.02 11.81
N PHE A 12 -8.14 27.76 13.10
CA PHE A 12 -7.52 26.62 13.80
C PHE A 12 -8.09 25.27 13.34
N SER A 13 -9.40 25.18 13.10
CA SER A 13 -10.03 23.94 12.60
C SER A 13 -9.71 23.65 11.13
N PHE A 14 -9.52 24.68 10.29
CA PHE A 14 -9.05 24.48 8.92
C PHE A 14 -7.61 23.94 8.87
N GLY A 15 -6.70 24.41 9.74
CA GLY A 15 -5.33 23.90 9.79
C GLY A 15 -5.24 22.41 10.16
N PHE A 16 -6.14 21.92 11.01
CA PHE A 16 -6.17 20.53 11.46
C PHE A 16 -6.77 19.55 10.44
N LEU A 17 -7.64 20.01 9.54
CA LEU A 17 -8.28 19.17 8.53
C LEU A 17 -7.34 18.82 7.35
N PHE A 18 -6.33 19.65 7.07
CA PHE A 18 -5.43 19.40 5.93
C PHE A 18 -4.30 18.40 6.21
N GLN A 19 -3.97 18.09 7.48
CA GLN A 19 -2.90 17.14 7.78
C GLN A 19 -3.26 15.69 7.41
N ASN A 20 -4.55 15.36 7.27
CA ASN A 20 -5.00 13.99 6.97
C ASN A 20 -5.37 13.74 5.49
N ALA A 21 -5.21 14.73 4.61
CA ALA A 21 -5.63 14.61 3.20
C ALA A 21 -4.65 13.80 2.32
N TYR A 22 -3.43 13.52 2.81
CA TYR A 22 -2.38 12.83 2.04
C TYR A 22 -2.02 11.46 2.63
N SER A 23 -3.01 10.64 2.99
CA SER A 23 -2.76 9.21 3.20
C SER A 23 -2.61 8.51 1.84
N GLN A 24 -1.47 8.69 1.18
CA GLN A 24 -1.12 7.87 0.00
C GLN A 24 -0.94 6.43 0.47
N LYS A 25 -1.92 5.57 0.18
CA LYS A 25 -1.83 4.13 0.49
C LYS A 25 -0.74 3.53 -0.38
N LEU A 26 0.28 2.93 0.25
CA LEU A 26 1.31 2.17 -0.45
C LEU A 26 0.67 1.00 -1.18
N HIS A 27 1.04 0.81 -2.45
CA HIS A 27 0.57 -0.29 -3.28
C HIS A 27 1.72 -0.85 -4.12
N LEU A 28 1.62 -2.11 -4.47
CA LEU A 28 2.53 -2.78 -5.39
C LEU A 28 1.90 -2.83 -6.79
N GLU A 29 2.65 -2.48 -7.82
CA GLU A 29 2.16 -2.49 -9.20
C GLU A 29 2.64 -3.75 -9.92
N LEU A 30 1.69 -4.56 -10.35
CA LEU A 30 1.94 -5.76 -11.14
C LEU A 30 1.63 -5.45 -12.61
N LYS A 31 2.67 -5.37 -13.44
CA LYS A 31 2.52 -5.22 -14.89
C LYS A 31 2.53 -6.58 -15.56
N ASN A 32 1.46 -6.88 -16.28
CA ASN A 32 1.39 -8.06 -17.13
C ASN A 32 2.20 -7.83 -18.41
N ILE A 33 3.20 -8.67 -18.68
CA ILE A 33 4.11 -8.52 -19.83
C ILE A 33 3.38 -8.74 -21.16
N THR A 34 2.43 -9.67 -21.22
CA THR A 34 1.69 -10.02 -22.45
C THR A 34 0.64 -8.98 -22.81
N THR A 35 -0.11 -8.49 -21.83
CA THR A 35 -1.26 -7.60 -22.06
C THR A 35 -0.97 -6.13 -21.76
N ASN A 36 0.21 -5.81 -21.24
CA ASN A 36 0.61 -4.49 -20.73
C ASN A 36 -0.31 -3.90 -19.64
N LYS A 37 -1.30 -4.65 -19.15
CA LYS A 37 -2.19 -4.20 -18.08
C LYS A 37 -1.43 -4.09 -16.77
N VAL A 38 -1.62 -3.00 -16.05
CA VAL A 38 -1.07 -2.79 -14.71
C VAL A 38 -2.18 -2.98 -13.68
N ARG A 39 -1.93 -3.81 -12.67
CA ARG A 39 -2.84 -4.05 -11.55
C ARG A 39 -2.17 -3.59 -10.25
N LYS A 40 -2.92 -2.86 -9.43
CA LYS A 40 -2.47 -2.45 -8.09
C LYS A 40 -2.83 -3.52 -7.06
N LEU A 41 -1.90 -3.85 -6.19
CA LEU A 41 -2.04 -4.75 -5.06
C LEU A 41 -1.85 -3.94 -3.79
N PHE A 42 -2.81 -4.03 -2.87
CA PHE A 42 -2.81 -3.24 -1.64
C PHE A 42 -2.39 -4.09 -0.44
N GLU A 43 -2.00 -3.43 0.64
CA GLU A 43 -1.80 -4.13 1.91
C GLU A 43 -3.05 -4.92 2.30
N ASN A 44 -2.81 -6.10 2.88
CA ASN A 44 -3.81 -7.10 3.26
C ASN A 44 -4.50 -7.84 2.10
N ASP A 45 -4.18 -7.55 0.84
CA ASP A 45 -4.60 -8.41 -0.26
C ASP A 45 -4.08 -9.84 -0.06
N ILE A 46 -4.96 -10.83 -0.14
CA ILE A 46 -4.56 -12.24 -0.10
C ILE A 46 -3.99 -12.63 -1.45
N LEU A 47 -2.72 -12.99 -1.46
CA LEU A 47 -2.02 -13.33 -2.67
C LEU A 47 -1.03 -14.46 -2.47
N THR A 48 -0.66 -15.04 -3.60
CA THR A 48 0.24 -16.18 -3.69
C THR A 48 1.46 -15.74 -4.46
N VAL A 49 2.61 -15.73 -3.79
CA VAL A 49 3.90 -15.33 -4.34
C VAL A 49 4.72 -16.58 -4.61
N HIS A 50 5.18 -16.72 -5.84
CA HIS A 50 6.09 -17.76 -6.28
C HIS A 50 7.49 -17.18 -6.40
N THR A 51 8.42 -17.78 -5.66
CA THR A 51 9.86 -17.54 -5.79
C THR A 51 10.51 -18.75 -6.45
N THR A 52 11.79 -18.66 -6.81
CA THR A 52 12.56 -19.77 -7.40
C THR A 52 12.47 -21.06 -6.59
N TYR A 53 12.41 -20.96 -5.27
CA TYR A 53 12.53 -22.11 -4.38
C TYR A 53 11.23 -22.47 -3.65
N ARG A 54 10.33 -21.51 -3.47
CA ARG A 54 9.17 -21.65 -2.57
C ARG A 54 7.96 -20.86 -3.04
N LYS A 55 6.80 -21.33 -2.60
CA LYS A 55 5.51 -20.68 -2.75
C LYS A 55 5.03 -20.17 -1.39
N TYR A 56 4.58 -18.93 -1.34
CA TYR A 56 4.05 -18.29 -0.13
C TYR A 56 2.63 -17.81 -0.40
N LYS A 57 1.68 -18.12 0.48
CA LYS A 57 0.30 -17.66 0.41
C LYS A 57 -0.05 -16.90 1.68
N GLY A 58 -0.63 -15.71 1.54
CA GLY A 58 -1.07 -14.92 2.68
C GLY A 58 -1.38 -13.47 2.34
N ALA A 59 -1.65 -12.68 3.37
CA ALA A 59 -1.85 -11.25 3.26
C ALA A 59 -0.54 -10.54 2.89
N LEU A 60 -0.62 -9.59 1.95
CA LEU A 60 0.48 -8.72 1.57
C LEU A 60 0.74 -7.66 2.64
N LYS A 61 2.02 -7.52 3.02
CA LYS A 61 2.52 -6.37 3.76
C LYS A 61 3.71 -5.78 3.00
N ILE A 62 3.68 -4.48 2.71
CA ILE A 62 4.78 -3.81 2.01
C ILE A 62 5.74 -3.30 3.09
N ILE A 63 6.99 -3.77 3.07
CA ILE A 63 8.00 -3.33 4.05
C ILE A 63 8.70 -2.09 3.51
N ASP A 64 9.23 -2.20 2.29
CA ASP A 64 9.95 -1.15 1.59
C ASP A 64 9.88 -1.37 0.07
N LYS A 65 10.67 -0.61 -0.69
CA LYS A 65 10.67 -0.67 -2.17
C LYS A 65 11.26 -1.96 -2.75
N THR A 66 11.93 -2.76 -1.94
CA THR A 66 12.69 -3.96 -2.35
C THR A 66 12.16 -5.24 -1.70
N MET A 67 11.41 -5.12 -0.60
CA MET A 67 10.92 -6.25 0.19
C MET A 67 9.44 -6.17 0.49
N ILE A 68 8.80 -7.33 0.41
CA ILE A 68 7.44 -7.55 0.88
C ILE A 68 7.44 -8.63 1.96
N SER A 69 6.36 -8.69 2.74
CA SER A 69 6.08 -9.81 3.61
C SER A 69 4.77 -10.48 3.26
N ILE A 70 4.81 -11.82 3.22
CA ILE A 70 3.65 -12.69 3.04
C ILE A 70 3.61 -13.64 4.23
N ASN A 71 2.53 -13.56 5.02
CA ASN A 71 2.35 -14.40 6.21
C ASN A 71 3.56 -14.37 7.17
N GLY A 72 4.10 -13.18 7.43
CA GLY A 72 5.26 -12.96 8.31
C GLY A 72 6.63 -13.31 7.71
N LYS A 73 6.69 -13.95 6.53
CA LYS A 73 7.96 -14.21 5.83
C LYS A 73 8.34 -13.03 4.95
N LYS A 74 9.60 -12.61 5.03
CA LYS A 74 10.17 -11.54 4.19
C LYS A 74 10.64 -12.12 2.86
N ILE A 75 10.30 -11.45 1.76
CA ILE A 75 10.61 -11.87 0.39
C ILE A 75 11.12 -10.64 -0.34
N ARG A 76 12.26 -10.75 -1.04
CA ARG A 76 12.73 -9.68 -1.91
C ARG A 76 11.96 -9.72 -3.22
N ILE A 77 11.61 -8.54 -3.73
CA ILE A 77 10.83 -8.39 -4.96
C ILE A 77 11.60 -8.98 -6.16
N GLU A 78 12.93 -8.88 -6.16
CA GLU A 78 13.82 -9.46 -7.19
C GLU A 78 13.71 -10.99 -7.30
N ASP A 79 13.37 -11.68 -6.21
CA ASP A 79 13.25 -13.14 -6.17
C ASP A 79 11.86 -13.65 -6.62
N ILE A 80 10.93 -12.74 -6.92
CA ILE A 80 9.55 -13.08 -7.24
C ILE A 80 9.43 -13.38 -8.74
N ILE A 81 9.02 -14.60 -9.05
CA ILE A 81 8.78 -15.06 -10.42
C ILE A 81 7.34 -14.77 -10.84
N LYS A 82 6.39 -14.96 -9.93
CA LYS A 82 4.97 -14.84 -10.24
C LYS A 82 4.17 -14.43 -9.00
N ILE A 83 3.19 -13.57 -9.20
CA ILE A 83 2.17 -13.24 -8.20
C ILE A 83 0.81 -13.63 -8.75
N GLU A 84 0.06 -14.43 -7.99
CA GLU A 84 -1.32 -14.80 -8.27
C GLU A 84 -2.22 -14.22 -7.17
N LYS A 85 -3.22 -13.43 -7.57
CA LYS A 85 -4.30 -13.01 -6.67
C LYS A 85 -5.44 -14.01 -6.86
N LYS A 86 -5.79 -14.76 -5.81
CA LYS A 86 -7.03 -15.56 -5.81
C LYS A 86 -8.18 -14.59 -5.58
N GLU A 87 -9.15 -14.61 -6.50
CA GLU A 87 -10.45 -13.98 -6.30
C GLU A 87 -11.23 -14.66 -5.17
#